data_AF-A0A0M1IXU9-F1
#
_entry.id   AF-A0A0M1IXU9-F1
#
_cell.length_a   1.000
_cell.length_b   1.000
_cell.length_c   1.000
_cell.angle_alpha   90.00
_cell.angle_beta   90.00
_cell.angle_gamma   90.00
#
_symmetry.space_group_name_H-M   'P 1'
#
loop_
_entity.id
_entity.type
_entity.pdbx_description
1 polymer ?
#
loop_
_entity_poly.entity_id
_entity_poly.type
_entity_poly.pdbx_seq_one_letter_code
_entity_poly.pdbx_strand_id
1 'polypeptide(L)'
;MNDYIETIKKSIELSDVLKDGIDYIKETIVFREYGELDDLTESLLDSVAYLKKALNPVFLEIKDNEYEKVLKDFENSLSLLKDTLDNGDMDEAANFIENNLFLKYEIWKKHLDDKLKKYTYC
;
A
#
# COMPACT_ATOMS: atom_id res chain seq x y z
N MET A 1 21.60 7.60 7.12
CA MET A 1 21.22 7.52 5.69
C MET A 1 21.86 6.34 4.96
N ASN A 2 23.19 6.21 4.88
CA ASN A 2 23.83 5.07 4.18
C ASN A 2 23.36 3.70 4.72
N ASP A 3 23.13 3.60 6.02
CA ASP A 3 22.65 2.38 6.68
C ASP A 3 21.22 1.97 6.28
N TYR A 4 20.47 2.85 5.61
CA TYR A 4 19.08 2.62 5.22
C TYR A 4 18.88 2.47 3.71
N ILE A 5 19.92 2.62 2.88
CA ILE A 5 19.79 2.61 1.42
C ILE A 5 19.15 1.31 0.92
N GLU A 6 19.57 0.16 1.46
CA GLU A 6 19.00 -1.14 1.06
C GLU A 6 17.52 -1.25 1.44
N THR A 7 17.17 -0.82 2.65
CA THR A 7 15.77 -0.77 3.12
C THR A 7 14.94 0.13 2.21
N ILE A 8 15.44 1.31 1.86
CA ILE A 8 14.75 2.25 0.96
C ILE A 8 14.52 1.62 -0.42
N LYS A 9 15.54 0.98 -1.00
CA LYS A 9 15.43 0.32 -2.31
C LYS A 9 14.35 -0.77 -2.29
N LYS A 10 14.42 -1.69 -1.32
CA LYS A 10 13.44 -2.78 -1.15
C LYS A 10 12.03 -2.28 -0.85
N SER A 11 11.89 -1.21 -0.07
CA SER A 11 10.60 -0.62 0.23
C SER A 11 9.96 0.05 -0.99
N ILE A 12 10.77 0.67 -1.87
CA ILE A 12 10.29 1.21 -3.14
C ILE A 12 9.83 0.07 -4.06
N GLU A 13 10.62 -0.99 -4.19
CA GLU A 13 10.24 -2.18 -4.97
C GLU A 13 8.93 -2.80 -4.46
N LEU A 14 8.82 -3.02 -3.14
CA LEU A 14 7.59 -3.55 -2.54
C LEU A 14 6.40 -2.61 -2.75
N SER A 15 6.60 -1.29 -2.68
CA SER A 15 5.52 -0.34 -2.95
C SER A 15 5.01 -0.41 -4.40
N ASP A 16 5.88 -0.70 -5.38
CA ASP A 16 5.45 -0.89 -6.76
C ASP A 16 4.61 -2.18 -6.91
N VAL A 17 5.02 -3.27 -6.25
CA VAL A 17 4.30 -4.56 -6.23
C VAL A 17 2.93 -4.45 -5.54
N LEU A 18 2.76 -3.57 -4.56
CA LEU A 18 1.47 -3.36 -3.91
C LEU A 18 0.39 -2.92 -4.89
N LYS A 19 0.74 -2.13 -5.91
CA LYS A 19 -0.20 -1.73 -6.95
C LYS A 19 -0.72 -2.96 -7.70
N ASP A 20 0.20 -3.82 -8.13
CA ASP A 20 -0.13 -5.05 -8.85
C ASP A 20 -1.03 -5.96 -7.99
N GLY A 21 -0.79 -6.00 -6.67
CA GLY A 21 -1.67 -6.71 -5.73
C GLY A 21 -3.09 -6.12 -5.64
N ILE A 22 -3.22 -4.80 -5.62
CA ILE A 22 -4.55 -4.12 -5.64
C ILE A 22 -5.26 -4.39 -6.97
N ASP A 23 -4.54 -4.30 -8.10
CA ASP A 23 -5.07 -4.62 -9.43
C ASP A 23 -5.55 -6.08 -9.48
N TYR A 24 -4.76 -7.02 -8.94
CA TYR A 24 -5.10 -8.44 -8.92
C TYR A 24 -6.35 -8.75 -8.09
N ILE A 25 -6.51 -8.12 -6.91
CA ILE A 25 -7.74 -8.26 -6.10
C ILE A 25 -8.96 -7.78 -6.90
N LYS A 26 -8.84 -6.64 -7.57
CA LYS A 26 -9.93 -6.10 -8.38
C LYS A 26 -10.30 -7.06 -9.51
N GLU A 27 -9.31 -7.58 -10.25
CA GLU A 27 -9.54 -8.57 -11.30
C GLU A 27 -10.22 -9.83 -10.75
N THR A 28 -9.75 -10.33 -9.60
CA THR A 28 -10.33 -11.48 -8.90
C THR A 28 -11.81 -11.25 -8.56
N ILE A 29 -12.17 -10.04 -8.11
CA ILE A 29 -13.57 -9.66 -7.89
C ILE A 29 -14.37 -9.66 -9.20
N VAL A 30 -13.85 -9.02 -10.25
CA VAL A 30 -14.52 -8.90 -11.56
C VAL A 30 -14.74 -10.26 -12.23
N PHE A 31 -13.76 -11.15 -12.15
CA PHE A 31 -13.83 -12.51 -12.70
C PHE A 31 -14.55 -13.51 -11.80
N ARG A 32 -14.94 -13.08 -10.60
CA ARG A 32 -15.66 -13.88 -9.59
C ARG A 32 -14.87 -15.07 -9.03
N GLU A 33 -13.56 -14.90 -8.91
CA GLU A 33 -12.60 -15.93 -8.46
C GLU A 33 -12.29 -15.79 -6.96
N TYR A 34 -13.32 -15.75 -6.12
CA TYR A 34 -13.22 -15.29 -4.74
C TYR A 34 -12.39 -16.14 -3.76
N GLY A 35 -11.90 -17.31 -4.20
CA GLY A 35 -11.26 -18.30 -3.31
C GLY A 35 -10.01 -17.78 -2.60
N GLU A 36 -9.35 -16.78 -3.17
CA GLU A 36 -8.07 -16.25 -2.66
C GLU A 36 -8.19 -14.80 -2.15
N LEU A 37 -9.39 -14.19 -2.18
CA LEU A 37 -9.55 -12.77 -1.87
C LEU A 37 -9.15 -12.39 -0.45
N ASP A 38 -9.45 -13.26 0.52
CA ASP A 38 -9.12 -13.02 1.92
C ASP A 38 -7.60 -13.01 2.13
N ASP A 39 -6.93 -14.08 1.66
CA ASP A 39 -5.47 -14.23 1.72
C ASP A 39 -4.74 -13.09 1.00
N LEU A 40 -5.24 -12.66 -0.17
CA LEU A 40 -4.67 -11.54 -0.94
C LEU A 40 -4.82 -10.22 -0.19
N THR A 41 -6.00 -9.97 0.38
CA THR A 41 -6.26 -8.72 1.11
C THR A 41 -5.46 -8.65 2.41
N GLU A 42 -5.33 -9.78 3.13
CA GLU A 42 -4.47 -9.87 4.32
C GLU A 42 -2.99 -9.66 3.97
N SER A 43 -2.52 -10.27 2.89
CA SER A 43 -1.15 -10.10 2.42
C SER A 43 -0.82 -8.64 2.06
N LEU A 44 -1.77 -7.89 1.49
CA LEU A 44 -1.62 -6.45 1.26
C LEU A 44 -1.49 -5.67 2.57
N LEU A 45 -2.39 -5.92 3.53
CA LEU A 45 -2.37 -5.25 4.84
C LEU A 45 -1.04 -5.51 5.58
N ASP A 46 -0.58 -6.75 5.58
CA ASP A 46 0.69 -7.15 6.20
C ASP A 46 1.89 -6.49 5.51
N SER A 47 1.87 -6.40 4.19
CA SER A 47 2.92 -5.74 3.40
C SER A 47 3.01 -4.25 3.72
N VAL A 48 1.86 -3.57 3.87
CA VAL A 48 1.82 -2.16 4.27
C VAL A 48 2.30 -1.97 5.71
N ALA A 49 1.89 -2.85 6.63
CA ALA A 49 2.36 -2.82 8.01
C ALA A 49 3.88 -3.09 8.11
N TYR A 50 4.42 -3.95 7.24
CA TYR A 50 5.86 -4.17 7.12
C TYR A 50 6.58 -2.91 6.63
N LEU A 51 6.09 -2.26 5.56
CA LEU A 51 6.64 -1.01 5.05
C LEU A 51 6.65 0.09 6.11
N LYS A 52 5.57 0.22 6.88
CA LYS A 52 5.48 1.15 8.01
C LYS A 52 6.64 0.96 8.98
N LYS A 53 6.85 -0.27 9.43
CA LYS A 53 7.91 -0.62 10.39
C LYS A 53 9.30 -0.38 9.79
N ALA A 54 9.52 -0.79 8.55
CA ALA A 54 10.81 -0.68 7.87
C ALA A 54 11.22 0.78 7.60
N LEU A 55 10.26 1.63 7.22
CA LEU A 55 10.52 3.01 6.82
C LEU A 55 10.44 4.01 7.97
N ASN A 56 9.82 3.67 9.11
CA ASN A 56 9.70 4.59 10.24
C ASN A 56 11.05 5.19 10.69
N PRO A 57 12.15 4.42 10.85
CA PRO A 57 13.45 5.00 11.19
C PRO A 57 13.97 6.00 10.14
N VAL A 58 13.70 5.75 8.86
CA VAL A 58 14.13 6.60 7.73
C VAL A 58 13.40 7.93 7.77
N PHE A 59 12.08 7.91 7.93
CA PHE A 59 11.27 9.12 7.98
C PHE A 59 11.51 9.95 9.25
N LEU A 60 11.86 9.30 10.36
CA LEU A 60 12.36 9.98 11.57
C LEU A 60 13.71 10.69 11.30
N GLU A 61 14.64 10.06 10.57
CA GLU A 61 15.94 10.67 10.24
C GLU A 61 15.77 11.91 9.36
N ILE A 62 14.90 11.85 8.34
CA ILE A 62 14.64 12.99 7.44
C ILE A 62 13.62 14.00 7.99
N LYS A 63 13.11 13.77 9.22
CA LYS A 63 12.15 14.63 9.92
C LYS A 63 10.88 14.90 9.13
N ASP A 64 10.37 13.90 8.45
CA ASP A 64 9.14 13.99 7.68
C ASP A 64 7.94 13.58 8.54
N ASN A 65 7.18 14.58 8.99
CA ASN A 65 6.03 14.35 9.88
C ASN A 65 4.75 13.99 9.10
N GLU A 66 4.78 14.04 7.77
CA GLU A 66 3.61 13.80 6.93
C GLU A 66 3.46 12.32 6.54
N TYR A 67 4.56 11.56 6.48
CA TYR A 67 4.55 10.16 6.07
C TYR A 67 3.55 9.31 6.86
N GLU A 68 3.56 9.41 8.20
CA GLU A 68 2.67 8.60 9.04
C GLU A 68 1.19 8.89 8.74
N LYS A 69 0.85 10.16 8.51
CA LYS A 69 -0.52 10.57 8.17
C LYS A 69 -0.93 9.99 6.81
N VAL A 70 -0.08 10.16 5.79
CA VAL A 70 -0.39 9.72 4.43
C VAL A 70 -0.48 8.20 4.35
N LEU A 71 0.43 7.48 5.00
CA LEU A 71 0.41 6.03 5.09
C LEU A 71 -0.84 5.53 5.84
N LYS A 72 -1.21 6.17 6.95
CA LYS A 72 -2.39 5.78 7.73
C LYS A 72 -3.69 5.96 6.93
N ASP A 73 -3.78 7.00 6.11
CA ASP A 73 -4.92 7.18 5.22
C ASP A 73 -5.04 6.04 4.20
N PHE A 74 -3.90 5.54 3.68
CA PHE A 74 -3.88 4.38 2.80
C PHE A 74 -4.20 3.06 3.53
N GLU A 75 -3.60 2.82 4.71
CA GLU A 75 -3.93 1.67 5.59
C GLU A 75 -5.43 1.61 5.88
N ASN A 76 -6.05 2.74 6.26
CA ASN A 76 -7.48 2.79 6.55
C ASN A 76 -8.32 2.41 5.33
N SER A 77 -7.96 2.86 4.12
CA SER A 77 -8.68 2.47 2.91
C SER A 77 -8.54 0.98 2.60
N LEU A 78 -7.37 0.37 2.86
CA LEU A 78 -7.23 -1.09 2.73
C LEU A 78 -8.09 -1.85 3.75
N SER A 79 -8.15 -1.38 5.00
CA SER A 79 -9.03 -1.98 6.01
C SER A 79 -10.50 -1.88 5.62
N LEU A 80 -10.94 -0.74 5.08
CA LEU A 80 -12.30 -0.58 4.56
C LEU A 80 -12.59 -1.54 3.40
N LEU A 81 -11.63 -1.76 2.50
CA LEU A 81 -11.78 -2.76 1.45
C LEU A 81 -11.99 -4.16 2.04
N LYS A 82 -11.18 -4.57 3.03
CA LYS A 82 -11.36 -5.86 3.70
C LYS A 82 -12.76 -5.96 4.34
N ASP A 83 -13.17 -4.95 5.08
CA ASP A 83 -14.51 -4.92 5.70
C ASP A 83 -15.64 -5.07 4.66
N THR A 84 -15.52 -4.40 3.50
CA THR A 84 -16.50 -4.53 2.41
C THR A 84 -16.52 -5.95 1.81
N LEU A 85 -15.35 -6.56 1.60
CA LEU A 85 -15.22 -7.93 1.11
C LEU A 85 -15.78 -8.95 2.11
N ASP A 86 -15.50 -8.78 3.40
CA ASP A 86 -15.99 -9.64 4.48
C ASP A 86 -17.52 -9.58 4.63
N ASN A 87 -18.13 -8.44 4.29
CA ASN A 87 -19.58 -8.28 4.20
C ASN A 87 -20.19 -8.89 2.93
N GLY A 88 -19.37 -9.36 1.99
CA GLY A 88 -19.79 -10.00 0.75
C GLY A 88 -20.23 -9.02 -0.35
N ASP A 89 -19.97 -7.72 -0.20
CA ASP A 89 -20.36 -6.72 -1.20
C ASP A 89 -19.27 -6.52 -2.25
N MET A 90 -19.21 -7.47 -3.19
CA MET A 90 -18.19 -7.53 -4.24
C MET A 90 -18.26 -6.35 -5.21
N ASP A 91 -19.47 -5.91 -5.58
CA ASP A 91 -19.66 -4.78 -6.49
C ASP A 91 -19.25 -3.47 -5.82
N GLU A 92 -19.57 -3.28 -4.52
CA GLU A 92 -19.08 -2.14 -3.76
C GLU A 92 -17.56 -2.17 -3.60
N ALA A 93 -16.96 -3.33 -3.33
CA ALA A 93 -15.51 -3.49 -3.22
C ALA A 93 -14.77 -3.09 -4.51
N ALA A 94 -15.23 -3.58 -5.66
CA ALA A 94 -14.64 -3.21 -6.96
C ALA A 94 -14.74 -1.70 -7.22
N ASN A 95 -15.91 -1.09 -6.95
CA ASN A 95 -16.10 0.35 -7.08
C ASN A 95 -15.23 1.15 -6.10
N PHE A 96 -15.06 0.67 -4.88
CA PHE A 96 -14.22 1.30 -3.88
C PHE A 96 -12.74 1.28 -4.28
N ILE A 97 -12.27 0.17 -4.87
CA ILE A 97 -10.91 0.07 -5.38
C ILE A 97 -10.65 1.15 -6.44
N GLU A 98 -11.52 1.24 -7.45
CA GLU A 98 -11.38 2.19 -8.56
C GLU A 98 -11.45 3.66 -8.11
N ASN A 99 -12.44 3.98 -7.27
CA ASN A 99 -12.77 5.38 -6.97
C ASN A 99 -12.05 5.93 -5.73
N ASN A 100 -11.50 5.06 -4.87
CA ASN A 100 -10.89 5.48 -3.60
C ASN A 100 -9.50 4.90 -3.39
N LEU A 101 -9.36 3.57 -3.40
CA LEU A 101 -8.13 2.92 -2.95
C LEU A 101 -6.93 3.30 -3.82
N PHE A 102 -7.08 3.29 -5.15
CA PHE A 102 -5.99 3.72 -6.04
C PHE A 102 -5.56 5.16 -5.80
N LEU A 103 -6.51 6.07 -5.56
CA LEU A 103 -6.17 7.46 -5.25
C LEU A 103 -5.33 7.56 -3.97
N LYS A 104 -5.66 6.79 -2.93
CA LYS A 104 -4.90 6.76 -1.69
C LYS A 104 -3.52 6.14 -1.85
N TYR A 105 -3.44 5.03 -2.59
CA TYR A 105 -2.17 4.43 -2.99
C TYR A 105 -1.28 5.43 -3.73
N GLU A 106 -1.79 6.11 -4.76
CA GLU A 106 -1.02 7.05 -5.58
C GLU A 106 -0.52 8.26 -4.76
N ILE A 107 -1.35 8.79 -3.85
CA ILE A 107 -0.93 9.88 -2.94
C ILE A 107 0.23 9.40 -2.04
N TRP A 108 0.09 8.22 -1.44
CA TRP A 108 1.13 7.65 -0.59
C TRP A 108 2.41 7.33 -1.35
N LYS A 109 2.29 6.68 -2.51
CA LYS A 109 3.39 6.30 -3.37
C LYS A 109 4.15 7.52 -3.87
N LYS A 110 3.45 8.57 -4.30
CA LYS A 110 4.07 9.84 -4.69
C LYS A 110 4.87 10.45 -3.53
N HIS A 111 4.30 10.48 -2.33
CA HIS A 111 5.00 11.01 -1.15
C HIS A 111 6.25 10.19 -0.83
N LEU A 112 6.15 8.86 -0.86
CA LEU A 112 7.28 7.95 -0.67
C LEU A 112 8.39 8.25 -1.69
N ASP A 113 8.03 8.33 -2.97
CA ASP A 113 8.95 8.57 -4.07
C ASP A 113 9.64 9.94 -3.97
N ASP A 114 8.86 11.01 -3.73
CA ASP A 114 9.37 12.39 -3.61
C ASP A 114 10.40 12.52 -2.48
N LYS A 115 10.19 11.78 -1.38
CA LYS A 115 11.09 11.82 -0.23
C LYS A 115 12.30 10.90 -0.39
N LEU A 116 12.13 9.71 -0.97
CA LEU A 116 13.10 8.64 -0.87
C LEU A 116 13.80 8.24 -2.18
N LYS A 117 13.21 8.42 -3.37
CA LYS A 117 13.84 7.98 -4.65
C LYS A 117 15.22 8.60 -4.89
N LYS A 118 15.47 9.81 -4.38
CA LYS A 118 16.79 10.45 -4.49
C LYS A 118 17.93 9.65 -3.81
N TYR A 119 17.60 8.71 -2.91
CA TYR A 119 18.57 7.85 -2.23
C TYR A 119 18.78 6.49 -2.91
N THR A 120 18.01 6.17 -3.98
CA THR A 120 18.14 4.88 -4.68
C THR A 120 19.09 4.92 -5.88
N TYR A 121 19.47 6.10 -6.36
CA TYR A 121 20.41 6.29 -7.48
C TYR A 121 21.89 6.39 -7.06
N CYS A 122 22.21 6.01 -5.82
CA CYS A 122 23.58 5.89 -5.33
C CYS A 122 24.17 4.52 -5.61
#